data_AF-A0A1V6ITS7-F1
#
_entry.id   AF-A0A1V6ITS7-F1
#
_cell.length_a   1.000
_cell.length_b   1.000
_cell.length_c   1.000
_cell.angle_alpha   90.00
_cell.angle_beta   90.00
_cell.angle_gamma   90.00
#
_symmetry.space_group_name_H-M   'P 1'
#
loop_
_entity.id
_entity.type
_entity.pdbx_description
1 polymer ?
#
loop_
_entity_poly.entity_id
_entity_poly.type
_entity_poly.pdbx_seq_one_letter_code
_entity_poly.pdbx_strand_id
1 'polypeptide(L)' 'MVEFKRKPGESFESFIRRFNKRLQLDGRLMLAREKHYFHKKPNKRQVRQSALVRQALREKREYLGKIGQLKDGFRQ' A
#
# COMPACT_ATOMS: atom_id res chain seq x y z
N MET A 1 -9.54 15.68 7.07
CA MET A 1 -8.50 16.39 6.29
C MET A 1 -7.29 16.50 7.19
N VAL A 2 -6.13 15.94 6.81
CA VAL A 2 -4.91 16.09 7.63
C VAL A 2 -4.33 17.46 7.35
N GLU A 3 -4.38 18.35 8.32
CA GLU A 3 -3.70 19.64 8.22
C GLU A 3 -2.22 19.47 8.53
N PHE A 4 -1.37 19.96 7.61
CA PHE A 4 0.07 19.94 7.77
C PHE A 4 0.56 21.37 7.99
N LYS A 5 0.88 21.67 9.25
CA LYS A 5 1.52 22.93 9.63
C LYS A 5 2.99 22.68 9.98
N ARG A 6 3.86 23.62 9.62
CA ARG A 6 5.27 23.60 10.00
C ARG A 6 5.36 23.84 11.51
N LYS A 7 6.19 23.07 12.21
CA LYS A 7 6.43 23.30 13.63
C LYS A 7 7.41 24.47 13.81
N PRO A 8 7.27 25.30 14.86
CA PRO A 8 8.26 26.32 15.16
C PRO A 8 9.63 25.65 15.43
N GLY A 9 10.70 26.19 14.82
CA GLY A 9 12.06 25.64 14.93
C GLY A 9 12.39 24.45 14.01
N GLU A 10 11.45 24.00 13.16
CA GLU A 10 11.70 22.89 12.23
C GLU A 10 12.34 23.36 10.91
N SER A 11 13.37 22.66 10.41
CA SER A 11 13.89 22.85 9.05
C SER A 11 12.85 22.45 7.99
N PHE A 12 12.82 23.16 6.87
CA PHE A 12 11.88 22.89 5.78
C PHE A 12 11.96 21.45 5.27
N GLU A 13 13.17 20.89 5.19
CA GLU A 13 13.38 19.52 4.73
C GLU A 13 12.79 18.46 5.68
N SER A 14 12.94 18.67 6.99
CA SER A 14 12.32 17.82 8.03
C SER A 14 10.80 17.82 7.93
N PHE A 15 10.21 18.98 7.63
CA PHE A 15 8.77 19.11 7.41
C PHE A 15 8.32 18.30 6.17
N ILE A 16 9.03 18.40 5.05
CA ILE A 16 8.72 17.65 3.82
C ILE A 16 8.84 16.13 4.04
N ARG A 17 9.87 15.66 4.76
CA ARG A 17 9.99 14.24 5.11
C ARG A 17 8.80 13.75 5.91
N ARG A 18 8.37 14.52 6.93
CA ARG A 18 7.20 14.17 7.74
C ARG A 18 5.90 14.20 6.93
N PHE A 19 5.75 15.20 6.07
CA PHE A 19 4.61 15.32 5.16
C PHE A 19 4.52 14.10 4.24
N ASN A 20 5.60 13.73 3.55
CA ASN A 20 5.63 12.59 2.64
C ASN A 20 5.33 11.28 3.36
N LYS A 21 5.96 11.03 4.52
CA LYS A 21 5.69 9.82 5.32
C LYS A 21 4.23 9.75 5.75
N ARG A 22 3.65 10.86 6.18
CA ARG A 22 2.25 10.89 6.61
C ARG A 22 1.28 10.77 5.44
N LEU A 23 1.59 11.36 4.28
CA LEU A 23 0.80 11.22 3.05
C LEU A 23 0.76 9.77 2.56
N GLN A 24 1.88 9.06 2.66
CA GLN A 24 1.95 7.62 2.36
C GLN A 24 1.11 6.80 3.33
N LEU A 25 1.19 7.06 4.62
CA LEU A 25 0.41 6.37 5.65
C LEU A 25 -1.10 6.64 5.57
N ASP A 26 -1.49 7.87 5.24
CA ASP A 26 -2.91 8.28 5.14
C ASP A 26 -3.62 7.58 3.96
N GLY A 27 -2.87 6.96 3.03
CA GLY A 27 -3.42 6.17 1.91
C GLY A 27 -4.23 6.97 0.89
N ARG A 28 -4.50 8.25 1.15
CA ARG A 28 -5.32 9.14 0.31
C ARG A 28 -4.78 9.28 -1.10
N LEU A 29 -3.46 9.25 -1.27
CA LEU A 29 -2.84 9.29 -2.59
C LEU A 29 -3.20 8.04 -3.41
N MET A 30 -3.24 6.87 -2.78
CA MET A 30 -3.64 5.63 -3.44
C MET A 30 -5.13 5.65 -3.78
N LEU A 31 -5.98 6.09 -2.84
CA LEU A 31 -7.42 6.24 -3.07
C LEU A 31 -7.73 7.26 -4.18
N ALA A 32 -6.99 8.37 -4.24
CA ALA A 32 -7.15 9.37 -5.29
C ALA A 32 -6.76 8.81 -6.66
N ARG A 33 -5.67 8.04 -6.74
CA ARG A 33 -5.25 7.35 -7.97
C ARG A 33 -6.28 6.31 -8.43
N GLU A 34 -6.84 5.54 -7.49
CA GLU A 34 -7.88 4.55 -7.78
C GLU A 34 -9.18 5.23 -8.28
N LYS A 35 -9.58 6.34 -7.65
CA LYS A 35 -10.79 7.09 -8.01
C LYS A 35 -10.61 7.98 -9.25
N HIS A 36 -9.39 8.15 -9.75
CA HIS A 36 -9.11 8.98 -10.91
C HIS A 36 -9.84 8.50 -12.17
N TYR A 37 -10.07 7.19 -12.27
CA TYR A 37 -10.81 6.58 -13.38
C TYR A 37 -12.03 5.82 -12.89
N PHE A 38 -13.06 5.76 -13.72
CA PHE A 38 -14.22 4.92 -13.45
C PHE A 38 -13.88 3.44 -13.65
N HIS A 39 -13.97 2.66 -12.59
CA HIS A 39 -13.83 1.21 -12.63
C HIS A 39 -15.20 0.55 -12.53
N LYS A 40 -15.57 -0.25 -13.53
CA LYS A 40 -16.77 -1.10 -13.48
C LYS A 40 -16.60 -2.16 -12.40
N LYS A 41 -17.71 -2.56 -11.75
CA LYS A 41 -17.70 -3.68 -10.79
C LYS A 41 -17.17 -4.95 -11.47
N PRO A 42 -16.29 -5.72 -10.80
CA PRO A 42 -15.72 -6.92 -11.38
C PRO A 42 -16.80 -7.99 -11.60
N ASN A 43 -16.69 -8.74 -12.68
CA ASN A 43 -17.57 -9.87 -12.96
C ASN A 43 -17.20 -11.10 -12.10
N LYS A 44 -18.10 -12.10 -12.02
CA LYS A 44 -17.87 -13.32 -11.21
C LYS A 44 -16.56 -14.03 -11.55
N ARG A 45 -16.17 -14.05 -12.84
CA ARG A 45 -14.92 -14.65 -13.32
C ARG A 45 -13.68 -13.90 -12.80
N GLN A 46 -13.69 -12.57 -12.87
CA GLN A 46 -12.60 -11.71 -12.38
C GLN A 46 -12.44 -11.84 -10.87
N VAL A 47 -13.55 -11.88 -10.12
CA VAL A 47 -13.52 -12.13 -8.68
C VAL A 47 -12.88 -13.49 -8.37
N ARG A 48 -13.32 -14.56 -9.05
CA ARG A 48 -12.73 -15.91 -8.89
C ARG A 48 -11.24 -15.94 -9.23
N GLN A 49 -10.84 -15.32 -10.35
CA GLN A 49 -9.44 -15.25 -10.75
C GLN A 49 -8.59 -14.52 -9.70
N SER A 50 -9.07 -13.38 -9.18
CA SER A 50 -8.36 -12.64 -8.13
C SER A 50 -8.18 -13.47 -6.85
N ALA A 51 -9.19 -14.28 -6.49
CA ALA A 51 -9.15 -15.14 -5.32
C ALA A 51 -8.10 -16.25 -5.48
N LEU A 52 -8.05 -16.90 -6.65
CA LEU A 52 -7.06 -17.94 -6.96
C LEU A 52 -5.63 -17.37 -6.93
N VAL A 53 -5.43 -16.18 -7.50
CA VAL A 53 -4.11 -15.50 -7.47
C VAL A 53 -3.69 -15.18 -6.04
N ARG A 54 -4.61 -14.65 -5.20
CA ARG A 54 -4.34 -14.38 -3.78
C ARG A 54 -3.94 -15.66 -3.03
N GLN A 55 -4.63 -16.77 -3.29
CA GLN A 55 -4.33 -18.04 -2.67
C GLN A 55 -2.94 -18.54 -3.08
N ALA A 56 -2.63 -18.56 -4.38
CA ALA A 56 -1.32 -18.99 -4.88
C ALA A 56 -0.16 -18.14 -4.32
N LEU A 57 -0.36 -16.82 -4.21
CA LEU A 57 0.62 -15.92 -3.60
C LEU A 57 0.83 -16.19 -2.11
N ARG A 58 -0.23 -16.52 -1.38
CA ARG A 58 -0.17 -16.89 0.03
C ARG A 58 0.61 -18.19 0.22
N GLU A 59 0.27 -19.23 -0.55
CA GLU A 59 0.96 -20.53 -0.51
C GLU A 59 2.46 -20.37 -0.84
N LYS A 60 2.78 -19.60 -1.89
CA LYS A 60 4.17 -19.28 -2.23
C LYS A 60 4.90 -18.56 -1.09
N ARG A 61 4.25 -17.60 -0.43
CA ARG A 61 4.83 -16.88 0.71
C ARG A 61 5.08 -17.81 1.90
N GLU A 62 4.15 -18.69 2.21
CA GLU A 62 4.28 -19.69 3.27
C GLU A 62 5.43 -20.67 2.97
N TYR A 63 5.53 -21.16 1.73
CA TYR A 63 6.65 -22.00 1.30
C TYR A 63 7.99 -21.28 1.42
N LEU A 64 8.11 -20.05 0.90
CA LEU A 64 9.33 -19.23 1.00
C LEU A 64 9.72 -18.93 2.46
N GLY A 65 8.73 -18.74 3.33
CA GLY A 65 8.91 -18.61 4.77
C GLY A 65 9.50 -19.87 5.40
N LYS A 66 8.99 -21.05 5.04
CA LYS A 66 9.48 -22.34 5.55
C LYS A 66 10.94 -22.61 5.15
N ILE A 67 11.33 -22.27 3.93
CA ILE A 67 12.70 -22.48 3.44
C ILE A 67 13.68 -21.35 3.82
N GLY A 68 13.23 -20.34 4.57
CA GLY A 68 14.07 -19.22 5.01
C GLY A 68 14.48 -18.23 3.90
N GLN A 69 13.93 -18.35 2.69
CA GLN A 69 14.21 -17.44 1.56
C GLN A 69 13.22 -16.27 1.48
N LEU A 70 12.42 -16.05 2.52
CA LEU A 70 11.49 -14.93 2.56
C LEU A 70 12.27 -13.63 2.69
N LYS A 71 12.36 -12.87 1.60
CA LYS A 71 13.02 -11.55 1.61
C LYS A 71 12.33 -10.63 2.62
N ASP A 72 13.12 -9.87 3.39
CA ASP A 72 12.62 -9.04 4.50
C ASP A 72 11.53 -8.02 4.10
N GLY A 73 11.50 -7.61 2.82
CA GLY A 73 10.46 -6.73 2.28
C GLY A 73 9.05 -7.34 2.20
N PHE A 74 8.87 -8.63 2.50
CA PHE A 74 7.57 -9.28 2.60
C PHE A 74 6.94 -9.23 4.00
N ARG A 75 7.66 -8.74 5.02
CA ARG A 75 7.06 -8.40 6.32
C ARG A 75 6.36 -7.05 6.19
N GLN A 76 5.07 -7.08 5.81
CA GLN A 76 4.12 -6.02 6.14
C GLN A 76 3.46 -6.34 7.48
#